data_AF-A0A8S2T5D4-F1
#
_entry.id   AF-A0A8S2T5D4-F1
#
_cell.length_a   1.000
_cell.length_b   1.000
_cell.length_c   1.000
_cell.angle_alpha   90.00
_cell.angle_beta   90.00
_cell.angle_gamma   90.00
#
_symmetry.space_group_name_H-M   'P 1'
#
loop_
_entity.id
_entity.type
_entity.pdbx_description
1 polymer ?
#
loop_
_entity_poly.entity_id
_entity_poly.type
_entity_poly.pdbx_seq_one_letter_code
_entity_poly.pdbx_strand_id
1 'polypeptide(L)' 'YHSTNDPRCPILRIGDILDSLKTNKTALLREGGLIEIRQDWTCNFDFDRNSCFPKLSFSVLQSGDDKQSPGINYR' A
#
# COMPACT_ATOMS: atom_id res chain seq x y z
N TYR A 1 3.93 -4.93 -10.07
CA TYR A 1 2.53 -4.55 -9.86
C TYR A 1 2.27 -3.22 -10.52
N HIS A 2 1.25 -3.16 -11.36
CA HIS A 2 0.63 -1.92 -11.82
C HIS A 2 -0.87 -2.16 -11.88
N SER A 3 -1.67 -1.35 -11.18
CA SER A 3 -3.11 -1.59 -10.99
C SER A 3 -3.89 -1.85 -12.29
N THR A 4 -3.49 -1.18 -13.38
CA THR A 4 -4.09 -1.36 -14.72
C THR A 4 -3.32 -2.35 -15.61
N ASN A 5 -2.01 -2.15 -15.79
CA ASN A 5 -1.23 -2.84 -16.81
C ASN A 5 -0.77 -4.24 -16.39
N ASP A 6 -0.54 -4.45 -15.09
CA ASP A 6 -0.05 -5.72 -14.55
C ASP A 6 -0.53 -5.92 -13.10
N PRO A 7 -1.84 -6.16 -12.92
CA PRO A 7 -2.44 -6.28 -11.59
C PRO A 7 -2.07 -7.59 -10.88
N ARG A 8 -1.47 -8.56 -11.58
CA ARG A 8 -1.12 -9.88 -11.04
C ARG A 8 0.35 -10.01 -10.62
N CYS A 9 1.22 -9.12 -11.07
CA CYS A 9 2.62 -9.15 -10.68
C CYS A 9 2.83 -8.82 -9.18
N PRO A 10 3.40 -9.75 -8.39
CA PRO A 10 3.56 -9.59 -6.94
C PRO A 10 4.79 -8.74 -6.54
N ILE A 11 5.49 -8.14 -7.50
CA ILE A 11 6.64 -7.27 -7.23
C ILE A 11 6.13 -5.85 -7.02
N LEU A 12 6.34 -5.32 -5.82
CA LEU A 12 5.92 -3.96 -5.45
C LEU A 12 7.13 -3.03 -5.43
N ARG A 13 7.01 -1.89 -6.10
CA ARG A 13 8.02 -0.83 -6.04
C ARG A 13 7.60 0.19 -4.98
N ILE A 14 8.50 0.50 -4.04
CA ILE A 14 8.25 1.47 -2.96
C ILE A 14 7.78 2.82 -3.51
N GLY A 15 8.42 3.30 -4.58
CA GLY A 15 8.03 4.56 -5.24
C GLY A 15 6.58 4.56 -5.73
N ASP A 16 6.15 3.49 -6.42
CA ASP A 16 4.79 3.37 -6.93
C ASP A 16 3.76 3.28 -5.80
N ILE A 17 4.10 2.62 -4.69
CA ILE A 17 3.28 2.61 -3.47
C ILE A 17 3.14 4.05 -2.96
N LEU A 18 4.25 4.75 -2.73
CA LEU A 18 4.23 6.13 -2.25
C LEU A 18 3.43 7.03 -3.20
N ASP A 19 3.56 6.83 -4.51
CA ASP A 19 2.85 7.57 -5.55
C ASP A 19 1.33 7.37 -5.55
N SER A 20 0.87 6.21 -5.09
CA SER A 20 -0.56 5.92 -4.92
C SER A 20 -1.18 6.59 -3.68
N LEU A 21 -0.37 7.02 -2.71
CA LEU A 21 -0.85 7.63 -1.47
C LEU A 21 -1.24 9.10 -1.70
N LYS A 22 -2.33 9.53 -1.05
CA LYS A 22 -2.77 10.94 -1.03
C LYS A 22 -2.00 11.82 -0.03
N THR A 23 -1.10 11.22 0.75
CA THR A 23 -0.37 11.84 1.86
C THR A 23 0.96 12.46 1.40
N ASN A 24 1.52 13.39 2.19
CA ASN A 24 2.85 13.94 1.94
C ASN A 24 3.95 12.88 2.10
N LYS A 25 4.44 12.36 0.96
CA LYS A 25 5.48 11.32 0.88
C LYS A 25 6.80 11.76 1.52
N THR A 26 7.13 13.05 1.45
CA THR A 26 8.39 13.59 1.99
C THR A 26 8.43 13.47 3.51
N ALA A 27 7.29 13.64 4.19
CA ALA A 27 7.21 13.45 5.64
C ALA A 27 7.47 11.99 6.03
N LEU A 28 6.82 11.04 5.35
CA LEU A 28 7.04 9.59 5.57
C LEU A 28 8.49 9.17 5.37
N LEU A 29 9.17 9.71 4.34
CA LEU A 29 10.57 9.42 4.07
C LEU A 29 11.52 10.03 5.11
N ARG A 30 11.17 11.18 5.69
CA ARG A 30 12.01 11.88 6.67
C ARG A 30 11.84 11.34 8.08
N GLU A 31 10.61 11.11 8.50
CA GLU A 31 10.24 10.82 9.89
C GLU A 31 9.99 9.34 10.13
N GLY A 32 9.88 8.54 9.06
CA GLY A 32 9.42 7.16 9.13
C GLY A 32 7.90 7.08 9.28
N GLY A 33 7.36 5.86 9.25
CA GLY A 33 5.92 5.65 9.37
C GLY A 33 5.53 4.21 9.07
N LEU A 34 4.22 3.94 9.14
CA LEU A 34 3.66 2.64 8.85
C LEU A 34 2.71 2.72 7.64
N ILE A 35 2.97 1.90 6.63
CA ILE A 35 2.10 1.73 5.46
C ILE A 35 1.44 0.36 5.55
N GLU A 36 0.11 0.32 5.45
CA GLU A 36 -0.66 -0.90 5.26
C GLU A 36 -0.68 -1.28 3.78
N ILE A 37 -0.35 -2.54 3.49
CA ILE A 37 -0.59 -3.16 2.18
C ILE A 37 -1.79 -4.08 2.35
N ARG A 38 -2.94 -3.68 1.82
CA ARG A 38 -4.17 -4.47 1.91
C ARG A 38 -4.37 -5.30 0.65
N GLN A 39 -4.52 -6.60 0.84
CA GLN A 39 -4.79 -7.57 -0.21
C GLN A 39 -6.23 -8.07 -0.10
N ASP A 40 -7.11 -7.54 -0.96
CA ASP A 40 -8.54 -7.89 -0.98
C ASP A 40 -8.80 -9.03 -1.96
N TRP A 41 -9.38 -10.12 -1.46
CA TRP A 41 -9.85 -11.26 -2.24
C TRP A 41 -11.36 -11.26 -2.29
N THR A 42 -11.91 -10.67 -3.35
CA THR A 42 -13.33 -10.80 -3.67
C THR A 42 -13.47 -11.79 -4.82
N CYS A 43 -13.78 -13.04 -4.51
CA CYS A 43 -13.87 -14.11 -5.49
C CYS A 43 -15.28 -14.73 -5.52
N ASN A 44 -15.80 -14.92 -6.72
CA ASN A 44 -16.96 -15.76 -6.96
C ASN A 44 -16.46 -17.11 -7.48
N PHE A 45 -16.69 -18.17 -6.71
CA PHE A 45 -16.21 -19.53 -7.00
C PHE A 45 -17.04 -20.28 -8.04
N ASP A 46 -18.13 -19.69 -8.53
CA ASP A 46 -18.89 -20.21 -9.68
C ASP A 46 -18.12 -20.01 -11.00
N PHE A 47 -17.16 -19.07 -11.05
CA PHE A 47 -16.33 -18.79 -12.22
C PHE A 47 -14.98 -19.49 -12.16
N ASP A 48 -14.28 -19.48 -13.30
CA ASP A 48 -12.94 -20.06 -13.42
C ASP A 48 -11.97 -19.49 -12.38
N ARG A 49 -11.13 -20.36 -11.81
CA ARG A 49 -10.18 -19.98 -10.75
C ARG A 49 -9.22 -18.86 -11.19
N ASN A 50 -8.89 -18.76 -12.48
CA ASN A 50 -8.00 -17.73 -12.99
C ASN A 50 -8.62 -16.33 -12.98
N SER A 51 -9.94 -16.22 -12.74
CA SER A 51 -10.64 -14.94 -12.52
C SER A 51 -10.47 -14.40 -11.09
N CYS A 52 -10.11 -15.27 -10.14
CA CYS A 52 -9.92 -14.92 -8.74
C CYS A 52 -8.46 -14.51 -8.50
N PHE A 53 -8.23 -13.20 -8.41
CA PHE A 53 -6.94 -12.63 -8.03
C PHE A 53 -7.16 -11.40 -7.15
N PRO A 54 -6.21 -11.07 -6.27
CA PRO A 54 -6.44 -10.04 -5.29
C PRO A 54 -6.29 -8.64 -5.88
N LYS A 55 -6.97 -7.68 -5.26
CA LYS A 55 -6.73 -6.26 -5.50
C LYS A 55 -5.89 -5.70 -4.35
N LEU A 56 -4.83 -4.99 -4.70
CA LEU A 56 -3.98 -4.29 -3.72
C LEU A 56 -4.45 -2.86 -3.53
N SER A 57 -4.45 -2.41 -2.28
CA SER A 57 -4.58 -1.00 -1.91
C SER A 57 -3.58 -0.65 -0.81
N PHE A 58 -3.24 0.62 -0.73
CA PHE A 58 -2.20 1.13 0.15
C PHE A 58 -2.74 2.30 0.97
N SER A 59 -2.44 2.30 2.27
CA SER A 59 -2.88 3.33 3.22
C SER A 59 -1.77 3.63 4.21
N VAL A 60 -1.73 4.87 4.70
CA VAL A 60 -0.87 5.25 5.83
C VAL A 60 -1.65 4.92 7.11
N LEU A 61 -1.08 4.11 8.00
CA LEU A 61 -1.70 3.79 9.30
C LEU A 61 -1.33 4.81 10.38
N GLN A 62 -0.12 5.35 10.33
CA GLN A 62 0.32 6.42 11.22
C GLN A 62 0.95 7.52 10.38
N SER A 63 0.23 8.63 10.27
CA SER A 63 0.70 9.88 9.67
C SER A 63 1.19 10.81 10.77
N GLY A 64 2.22 11.62 10.48
CA GLY A 64 2.85 12.54 11.42
C GLY A 64 2.02 13.72 11.93
N ASP A 65 0.69 13.56 11.96
CA ASP A 65 -0.22 14.50 12.62
C ASP A 65 -0.09 14.47 14.15
N ASP A 66 0.51 13.42 14.70
CA ASP A 66 0.92 13.45 16.10
C ASP A 66 2.16 14.33 16.26
N LYS A 67 1.94 15.58 16.66
CA LYS A 67 2.99 16.60 16.83
C LYS A 67 4.13 16.18 17.77
N GLN A 68 3.88 15.22 18.67
CA GLN A 68 4.87 14.72 19.61
C GLN A 68 5.69 13.54 19.06
N SER A 69 5.16 12.79 18.10
CA SER A 69 5.78 11.57 17.55
C SER A 69 5.37 11.35 16.10
N PRO A 70 5.93 12.15 15.18
CA PRO A 70 5.42 12.23 13.81
C PRO A 70 5.77 11.03 12.93
N GLY A 71 6.59 10.09 13.41
CA GLY A 71 6.97 8.90 12.65
C GLY A 71 7.43 7.75 13.53
N ILE A 72 8.01 6.72 12.91
CA ILE A 72 8.37 5.46 13.56
C ILE A 72 9.85 5.17 13.33
N ASN A 73 10.59 4.98 14.42
CA ASN A 73 12.01 4.66 14.44
C ASN A 73 12.34 3.62 15.52
N TYR A 74 13.47 2.92 15.38
CA TYR A 74 14.00 1.96 16.35
C TYR A 74 15.52 2.13 16.50
N ARG A 75 16.10 1.62 17.59
CA ARG A 75 17.55 1.61 17.84
C ARG A 75 18.00 0.20 18.21
#